data_AF-A0A0C3AZW8-F1
#
_entry.id   AF-A0A0C3AZW8-F1
#
_cell.length_a   1.000
_cell.length_b   1.000
_cell.length_c   1.000
_cell.angle_alpha   90.00
_cell.angle_beta   90.00
_cell.angle_gamma   90.00
#
_symmetry.space_group_name_H-M   'P 1'
#
loop_
_entity.id
_entity.type
_entity.pdbx_description
1 polymer ?
#
loop_
_entity_poly.entity_id
_entity_poly.type
_entity_poly.pdbx_seq_one_letter_code
_entity_poly.pdbx_strand_id
1 'polypeptide(L)'
;MATDFWASSHYKRWIVDRATLRQARADDLLYVDDPEYLDFLAIFFANVISKLGKKLLLRQRVIATATVFFRRFYLKNSYCETDPFIVIAACCYVAAKAEESPAHIKNVVTEARSLFSSENYGIKHFPSDNSKLAEMEFYLVDDLECDLTIFHPYRTLMTLCRKEGTSDDDDAEAGELGVGIESGPRYWGNGDGQLELQEGALQMAWFIINDTYRSELCLLYPPHLIAIAAIYLTLVLHVPTRATIQAQSQAEPETPTLQPRRRSSRQASNASAPSNINQKKSNQDIIGFFAELNVSMPLIATIAQEIISLYALWDRYKEDGNVETAKNSFPAQTASPYTPGTGSKRTLSGTSRSGSLNSGSGGETPIEGGEDNEDNVVTPAILMALLMKMKENRAADVAHPASGRPVAVNKMLERTQLSG
;
A
#
# COMPACT_ATOMS: atom_id res chain seq x y z
N MET A 1 -12.76 -18.45 16.15
CA MET A 1 -11.50 -17.86 15.64
C MET A 1 -10.88 -17.03 16.76
N ALA A 2 -9.54 -17.03 16.90
CA ALA A 2 -8.89 -16.30 17.99
C ALA A 2 -9.37 -14.85 18.00
N THR A 3 -10.04 -14.46 19.07
CA THR A 3 -10.58 -13.11 19.27
C THR A 3 -9.49 -12.15 19.73
N ASP A 4 -8.38 -12.74 20.18
CA ASP A 4 -7.20 -12.08 20.71
C ASP A 4 -6.04 -12.12 19.70
N PHE A 5 -5.58 -10.93 19.33
CA PHE A 5 -4.43 -10.74 18.43
C PHE A 5 -3.16 -11.34 19.04
N TRP A 6 -2.92 -11.17 20.34
CA TRP A 6 -1.66 -11.56 20.99
C TRP A 6 -1.49 -13.08 21.11
N ALA A 7 -2.59 -13.81 21.26
CA ALA A 7 -2.57 -15.27 21.23
C ALA A 7 -2.54 -15.85 19.81
N SER A 8 -2.84 -15.06 18.78
CA SER A 8 -3.02 -15.52 17.40
C SER A 8 -1.72 -15.90 16.69
N SER A 9 -1.84 -16.71 15.64
CA SER A 9 -0.70 -17.01 14.77
C SER A 9 -0.22 -15.80 13.99
N HIS A 10 -1.10 -14.83 13.68
CA HIS A 10 -0.72 -13.56 13.07
C HIS A 10 0.39 -12.88 13.89
N TYR A 11 0.17 -12.66 15.19
CA TYR A 11 1.18 -12.03 16.03
C TYR A 11 2.43 -12.90 16.21
N LYS A 12 2.25 -14.19 16.51
CA LYS A 12 3.35 -15.08 16.90
C LYS A 12 4.29 -15.46 15.77
N ARG A 13 3.81 -15.46 14.51
CA ARG A 13 4.54 -16.04 13.37
C ARG A 13 4.72 -15.10 12.20
N TRP A 14 3.83 -14.11 12.03
CA TRP A 14 3.76 -13.31 10.80
C TRP A 14 4.04 -11.82 11.00
N ILE A 15 4.31 -11.40 12.23
CA ILE A 15 4.98 -10.13 12.48
C ILE A 15 6.49 -10.41 12.45
N VAL A 16 7.15 -9.92 11.41
CA VAL A 16 8.55 -10.19 11.11
C VAL A 16 9.40 -8.94 11.31
N ASP A 17 10.71 -9.14 11.40
CA ASP A 17 11.66 -8.04 11.46
C ASP A 17 12.14 -7.63 10.05
N ARG A 18 12.75 -6.44 9.97
CA ARG A 18 13.24 -5.92 8.69
C ARG A 18 14.36 -6.76 8.08
N ALA A 19 15.14 -7.48 8.88
CA ALA A 19 16.18 -8.34 8.34
C ALA A 19 15.57 -9.52 7.59
N THR A 20 14.49 -10.12 8.11
CA THR A 20 13.73 -11.16 7.41
C THR A 20 13.18 -10.66 6.08
N LEU A 21 12.63 -9.45 6.02
CA LEU A 21 12.13 -8.86 4.77
C LEU A 21 13.22 -8.67 3.72
N ARG A 22 14.37 -8.12 4.12
CA ARG A 22 15.53 -7.98 3.22
C ARG A 22 16.05 -9.32 2.74
N GLN A 23 16.12 -10.30 3.63
CA GLN A 23 16.55 -11.65 3.28
C GLN A 23 15.58 -12.30 2.29
N ALA A 24 14.27 -12.12 2.48
CA ALA A 24 13.25 -12.65 1.58
C ALA A 24 13.38 -12.11 0.15
N ARG A 25 13.92 -10.90 -0.03
CA ARG A 25 14.15 -10.27 -1.36
C ARG A 25 15.58 -10.45 -1.88
N ALA A 26 16.48 -11.11 -1.13
CA ALA A 26 17.89 -11.23 -1.49
C ALA A 26 18.09 -11.88 -2.87
N ASP A 27 17.31 -12.92 -3.18
CA ASP A 27 17.38 -13.61 -4.47
C ASP A 27 16.85 -12.76 -5.63
N ASP A 28 15.76 -12.01 -5.40
CA ASP A 28 15.19 -11.12 -6.41
C ASP A 28 16.11 -9.93 -6.73
N LEU A 29 16.85 -9.43 -5.72
CA LEU A 29 17.83 -8.35 -5.87
C LEU A 29 19.00 -8.70 -6.79
N LEU A 30 19.29 -9.99 -7.01
CA LEU A 30 20.33 -10.42 -7.96
C LEU A 30 19.95 -10.13 -9.42
N TYR A 31 18.66 -9.97 -9.69
CA TYR A 31 18.10 -9.87 -11.05
C TYR A 31 17.57 -8.48 -11.39
N VAL A 32 17.73 -7.51 -10.48
CA VAL A 32 17.25 -6.13 -10.61
C VAL A 32 18.42 -5.17 -10.65
N ASP A 33 18.39 -4.23 -11.60
CA ASP A 33 19.45 -3.22 -11.76
C ASP A 33 19.43 -2.17 -10.63
N ASP A 34 18.23 -1.72 -10.23
CA ASP A 34 18.02 -0.77 -9.12
C ASP A 34 17.04 -1.36 -8.07
N PRO A 35 17.49 -1.59 -6.82
CA PRO A 35 16.66 -2.12 -5.74
C PRO A 35 15.34 -1.40 -5.52
N GLU A 36 15.26 -0.10 -5.81
CA GLU A 36 14.05 0.71 -5.60
C GLU A 36 12.86 0.19 -6.44
N TYR A 37 13.12 -0.47 -7.58
CA TYR A 37 12.06 -1.07 -8.38
C TYR A 37 11.27 -2.19 -7.66
N LEU A 38 11.88 -2.85 -6.67
CA LEU A 38 11.16 -3.83 -5.86
C LEU A 38 10.08 -3.16 -4.98
N ASP A 39 10.35 -1.95 -4.50
CA ASP A 39 9.38 -1.18 -3.72
C ASP A 39 8.22 -0.71 -4.62
N PHE A 40 8.51 -0.31 -5.86
CA PHE A 40 7.48 -0.03 -6.86
C PHE A 40 6.67 -1.27 -7.24
N LEU A 41 7.27 -2.45 -7.30
CA LEU A 41 6.55 -3.72 -7.51
C LEU A 41 5.56 -4.00 -6.37
N ALA A 42 5.90 -3.69 -5.13
CA ALA A 42 4.99 -3.85 -4.00
C ALA A 42 3.73 -2.97 -4.14
N ILE A 43 3.89 -1.71 -4.57
CA ILE A 43 2.77 -0.81 -4.89
C ILE A 43 1.94 -1.38 -6.05
N PHE A 44 2.61 -1.79 -7.12
CA PHE A 44 1.98 -2.35 -8.32
C PHE A 44 1.12 -3.58 -8.00
N PHE A 45 1.67 -4.59 -7.31
CA PHE A 45 0.92 -5.79 -6.98
C PHE A 45 -0.26 -5.51 -6.05
N ALA A 46 -0.10 -4.62 -5.06
CA ALA A 46 -1.21 -4.20 -4.21
C ALA A 46 -2.35 -3.52 -5.01
N ASN A 47 -2.00 -2.69 -6.01
CA ASN A 47 -2.98 -2.09 -6.92
C ASN A 47 -3.69 -3.14 -7.78
N VAL A 48 -2.96 -4.14 -8.31
CA VAL A 48 -3.53 -5.24 -9.09
C VAL A 48 -4.50 -6.08 -8.25
N ILE A 49 -4.13 -6.43 -7.02
CA ILE A 49 -4.99 -7.16 -6.06
C ILE A 49 -6.26 -6.34 -5.78
N SER A 50 -6.12 -5.04 -5.52
CA SER A 50 -7.26 -4.14 -5.28
C SER A 50 -8.21 -4.07 -6.49
N LYS A 51 -7.67 -3.95 -7.71
CA LYS A 51 -8.46 -3.95 -8.95
C LYS A 51 -9.20 -5.26 -9.16
N LEU A 52 -8.52 -6.40 -8.96
CA LEU A 52 -9.15 -7.71 -9.09
C LEU A 52 -10.24 -7.92 -8.02
N GLY A 53 -9.95 -7.56 -6.77
CA GLY A 53 -10.91 -7.64 -5.66
C GLY A 53 -12.17 -6.83 -5.91
N LYS A 54 -12.04 -5.59 -6.40
CA LYS A 54 -13.18 -4.74 -6.80
C LYS A 54 -13.99 -5.36 -7.95
N LYS A 55 -13.31 -5.91 -8.96
CA LYS A 55 -13.95 -6.57 -10.11
C LYS A 55 -14.72 -7.84 -9.69
N LEU A 56 -14.22 -8.54 -8.67
CA LEU A 56 -14.91 -9.67 -8.02
C LEU A 56 -15.96 -9.25 -6.99
N LEU A 57 -16.20 -7.95 -6.80
CA LEU A 57 -17.15 -7.39 -5.82
C LEU A 57 -16.83 -7.80 -4.36
N LEU A 58 -15.54 -7.99 -4.04
CA LEU A 58 -15.10 -8.34 -2.69
C LEU A 58 -15.10 -7.10 -1.79
N ARG A 59 -15.46 -7.30 -0.50
CA ARG A 59 -15.39 -6.26 0.53
C ARG A 59 -13.93 -5.89 0.81
N GLN A 60 -13.69 -4.65 1.24
CA GLN A 60 -12.33 -4.13 1.50
C GLN A 60 -11.52 -5.01 2.47
N ARG A 61 -12.16 -5.58 3.49
CA ARG A 61 -11.51 -6.52 4.43
C ARG A 61 -10.93 -7.73 3.69
N VAL A 62 -11.68 -8.33 2.78
CA VAL A 62 -11.23 -9.48 1.97
C VAL A 62 -10.05 -9.11 1.07
N ILE A 63 -10.10 -7.91 0.46
CA ILE A 63 -9.01 -7.40 -0.38
C ILE A 63 -7.74 -7.21 0.46
N ALA A 64 -7.86 -6.66 1.67
CA ALA A 64 -6.75 -6.52 2.60
C ALA A 64 -6.17 -7.89 3.02
N THR A 65 -7.01 -8.88 3.30
CA THR A 65 -6.60 -10.27 3.59
C THR A 65 -5.82 -10.86 2.41
N ALA A 66 -6.29 -10.67 1.18
CA ALA A 66 -5.61 -11.12 -0.04
C ALA A 66 -4.22 -10.47 -0.19
N THR A 67 -4.09 -9.17 0.07
CA THR A 67 -2.79 -8.48 0.02
C THR A 67 -1.84 -9.00 1.10
N VAL A 68 -2.33 -9.33 2.30
CA VAL A 68 -1.50 -9.93 3.36
C VAL A 68 -1.05 -11.33 2.98
N PHE A 69 -1.93 -12.17 2.44
CA PHE A 69 -1.56 -13.50 1.93
C PHE A 69 -0.48 -13.43 0.84
N PHE A 70 -0.63 -12.51 -0.11
CA PHE A 70 0.38 -12.29 -1.14
C PHE A 70 1.73 -11.93 -0.54
N ARG A 71 1.76 -10.96 0.39
CA ARG A 71 3.01 -10.56 1.06
C ARG A 71 3.64 -11.69 1.87
N ARG A 72 2.84 -12.46 2.59
CA ARG A 72 3.30 -13.63 3.37
C ARG A 72 3.88 -14.73 2.48
N PHE A 73 3.26 -14.99 1.34
CA PHE A 73 3.77 -15.94 0.35
C PHE A 73 5.16 -15.55 -0.15
N TYR A 74 5.39 -14.28 -0.45
CA TYR A 74 6.70 -13.75 -0.87
C TYR A 74 7.69 -13.51 0.28
N LEU A 75 7.39 -13.93 1.51
CA LEU A 75 8.44 -14.07 2.54
C LEU A 75 9.32 -15.29 2.29
N LYS A 76 8.76 -16.33 1.65
CA LYS A 76 9.42 -17.63 1.44
C LYS A 76 9.76 -17.90 -0.02
N ASN A 77 9.13 -17.17 -0.96
CA ASN A 77 9.25 -17.40 -2.40
C ASN A 77 9.79 -16.16 -3.12
N SER A 78 10.54 -16.34 -4.21
CA SER A 78 11.02 -15.24 -5.06
C SER A 78 10.01 -14.89 -6.17
N TYR A 79 9.98 -13.61 -6.57
CA TYR A 79 9.15 -13.16 -7.71
C TYR A 79 9.57 -13.81 -9.03
N CYS A 80 10.84 -14.17 -9.16
CA CYS A 80 11.39 -14.76 -10.37
C CYS A 80 10.98 -16.24 -10.58
N GLU A 81 10.66 -16.96 -9.50
CA GLU A 81 10.32 -18.39 -9.52
C GLU A 81 8.85 -18.64 -9.88
N THR A 82 7.98 -17.74 -9.43
CA THR A 82 6.55 -17.91 -9.52
C THR A 82 5.97 -16.99 -10.61
N ASP A 83 4.69 -17.19 -10.94
CA ASP A 83 3.94 -16.20 -11.70
C ASP A 83 3.10 -15.37 -10.71
N PRO A 84 3.44 -14.10 -10.43
CA PRO A 84 2.68 -13.30 -9.48
C PRO A 84 1.20 -13.16 -9.81
N PHE A 85 0.79 -13.26 -11.08
CA PHE A 85 -0.61 -13.08 -11.47
C PHE A 85 -1.51 -14.26 -11.07
N ILE A 86 -1.03 -15.50 -11.20
CA ILE A 86 -1.77 -16.66 -10.68
C ILE A 86 -1.78 -16.65 -9.15
N VAL A 87 -0.71 -16.18 -8.50
CA VAL A 87 -0.65 -16.02 -7.04
C VAL A 87 -1.66 -14.97 -6.57
N ILE A 88 -1.78 -13.83 -7.26
CA ILE A 88 -2.79 -12.79 -6.96
C ILE A 88 -4.21 -13.36 -7.06
N ALA A 89 -4.52 -14.09 -8.13
CA ALA A 89 -5.83 -14.71 -8.30
C ALA A 89 -6.12 -15.73 -7.18
N ALA A 90 -5.12 -16.54 -6.80
CA ALA A 90 -5.23 -17.50 -5.70
C ALA A 90 -5.42 -16.79 -4.35
N CYS A 91 -4.70 -15.70 -4.09
CA CYS A 91 -4.83 -14.91 -2.86
C CYS A 91 -6.24 -14.34 -2.72
N CYS A 92 -6.80 -13.74 -3.78
CA CYS A 92 -8.18 -13.26 -3.78
C CYS A 92 -9.19 -14.41 -3.54
N TYR A 93 -8.96 -15.57 -4.14
CA TYR A 93 -9.83 -16.74 -3.99
C TYR A 93 -9.80 -17.35 -2.58
N VAL A 94 -8.61 -17.52 -1.99
CA VAL A 94 -8.43 -18.04 -0.62
C VAL A 94 -8.94 -17.04 0.40
N ALA A 95 -8.63 -15.74 0.25
CA ALA A 95 -9.12 -14.70 1.14
C ALA A 95 -10.64 -14.62 1.16
N ALA A 96 -11.29 -14.71 -0.01
CA ALA A 96 -12.75 -14.75 -0.11
C ALA A 96 -13.35 -15.92 0.68
N LYS A 97 -12.70 -17.09 0.67
CA LYS A 97 -13.12 -18.25 1.48
C LYS A 97 -12.86 -18.07 2.97
N ALA A 98 -11.68 -17.56 3.33
CA ALA A 98 -11.28 -17.36 4.72
C ALA A 98 -12.14 -16.31 5.46
N GLU A 99 -12.61 -15.28 4.73
CA GLU A 99 -13.45 -14.19 5.25
C GLU A 99 -14.96 -14.43 5.01
N GLU A 100 -15.36 -15.68 4.76
CA GLU A 100 -16.76 -16.10 4.63
C GLU A 100 -17.56 -15.36 3.53
N SER A 101 -16.86 -14.91 2.49
CA SER A 101 -17.42 -14.28 1.28
C SER A 101 -16.98 -15.02 0.01
N PRO A 102 -17.21 -16.35 -0.10
CA PRO A 102 -16.60 -17.17 -1.14
C PRO A 102 -17.08 -16.80 -2.55
N ALA A 103 -16.13 -16.70 -3.49
CA ALA A 103 -16.40 -16.54 -4.91
C ALA A 103 -16.24 -17.87 -5.65
N HIS A 104 -17.05 -18.13 -6.67
CA HIS A 104 -16.92 -19.35 -7.47
C HIS A 104 -15.62 -19.33 -8.31
N ILE A 105 -14.86 -20.43 -8.34
CA ILE A 105 -13.53 -20.50 -9.00
C ILE A 105 -13.55 -20.05 -10.47
N LYS A 106 -14.57 -20.47 -11.23
CA LYS A 106 -14.76 -20.05 -12.63
C LYS A 106 -14.90 -18.53 -12.77
N ASN A 107 -15.58 -17.88 -11.82
CA ASN A 107 -15.73 -16.42 -11.82
C ASN A 107 -14.38 -15.76 -11.60
N VAL A 108 -13.61 -16.24 -10.62
CA VAL A 108 -12.25 -15.74 -10.34
C VAL A 108 -11.35 -15.85 -11.56
N VAL A 109 -11.29 -17.01 -12.22
CA VAL A 109 -10.48 -17.21 -13.44
C VAL A 109 -10.92 -16.30 -14.57
N THR A 110 -12.23 -16.11 -14.75
CA THR A 110 -12.79 -15.28 -15.84
C THR A 110 -12.46 -13.80 -15.63
N GLU A 111 -12.70 -13.28 -14.43
CA GLU A 111 -12.43 -11.87 -14.10
C GLU A 111 -10.93 -11.57 -14.06
N ALA A 112 -10.11 -12.50 -13.54
CA ALA A 112 -8.65 -12.40 -13.54
C ALA A 112 -8.10 -12.33 -14.96
N ARG A 113 -8.53 -13.25 -15.85
CA ARG A 113 -8.13 -13.20 -17.26
C ARG A 113 -8.53 -11.89 -17.91
N SER A 114 -9.78 -11.46 -17.73
CA SER A 114 -10.27 -10.21 -18.31
C SER A 114 -9.48 -9.00 -17.83
N LEU A 115 -9.06 -8.96 -16.55
CA LEU A 115 -8.23 -7.87 -16.01
C LEU A 115 -6.80 -7.93 -16.56
N PHE A 116 -6.16 -9.10 -16.54
CA PHE A 116 -4.74 -9.26 -16.88
C PHE A 116 -4.47 -9.19 -18.39
N SER A 117 -5.48 -9.48 -19.22
CA SER A 117 -5.40 -9.28 -20.67
C SER A 117 -5.58 -7.82 -21.10
N SER A 118 -5.85 -6.88 -20.18
CA SER A 118 -5.86 -5.45 -20.51
C SER A 118 -4.46 -4.96 -20.93
N GLU A 119 -4.42 -3.93 -21.78
CA GLU A 119 -3.18 -3.40 -22.37
C GLU A 119 -2.14 -2.97 -21.33
N ASN A 120 -2.58 -2.62 -20.11
CA ASN A 120 -1.72 -2.16 -19.02
C ASN A 120 -0.82 -3.27 -18.43
N TYR A 121 -1.20 -4.54 -18.57
CA TYR A 121 -0.42 -5.68 -18.05
C TYR A 121 0.17 -6.55 -19.16
N GLY A 122 -0.45 -6.59 -20.34
CA GLY A 122 0.11 -7.27 -21.52
C GLY A 122 0.19 -8.80 -21.41
N ILE A 123 -0.54 -9.40 -20.46
CA ILE A 123 -0.53 -10.85 -20.24
C ILE A 123 -1.44 -11.52 -21.26
N LYS A 124 -0.81 -12.05 -22.32
CA LYS A 124 -1.52 -12.68 -23.44
C LYS A 124 -2.14 -14.04 -23.08
N HIS A 125 -1.56 -14.76 -22.11
CA HIS A 125 -1.96 -16.12 -21.77
C HIS A 125 -2.06 -16.31 -20.26
N PHE A 126 -3.18 -15.90 -19.66
CA PHE A 126 -3.53 -16.34 -18.31
C PHE A 126 -4.22 -17.72 -18.36
N PRO A 127 -3.91 -18.66 -17.45
CA PRO A 127 -4.46 -20.01 -17.48
C PRO A 127 -5.98 -20.03 -17.57
N SER A 128 -6.50 -20.89 -18.45
CA SER A 128 -7.94 -21.03 -18.63
C SER A 128 -8.55 -22.16 -17.81
N ASP A 129 -7.72 -23.09 -17.40
CA ASP A 129 -8.10 -24.23 -16.60
C ASP A 129 -8.23 -23.82 -15.13
N ASN A 130 -9.38 -24.15 -14.54
CA ASN A 130 -9.64 -23.95 -13.11
C ASN A 130 -8.69 -24.80 -12.25
N SER A 131 -8.19 -25.91 -12.78
CA SER A 131 -7.26 -26.81 -12.09
C SER A 131 -5.97 -26.10 -11.70
N LYS A 132 -5.47 -25.19 -12.56
CA LYS A 132 -4.25 -24.42 -12.29
C LYS A 132 -4.41 -23.46 -11.11
N LEU A 133 -5.58 -22.83 -11.01
CA LEU A 133 -5.90 -21.98 -9.86
C LEU A 133 -6.07 -22.80 -8.58
N ALA A 134 -6.67 -24.00 -8.67
CA ALA A 134 -6.81 -24.91 -7.54
C ALA A 134 -5.47 -25.50 -7.06
N GLU A 135 -4.55 -25.81 -7.98
CA GLU A 135 -3.18 -26.20 -7.65
C GLU A 135 -2.46 -25.05 -6.91
N MET A 136 -2.54 -23.82 -7.45
CA MET A 136 -1.94 -22.65 -6.80
C MET A 136 -2.57 -22.36 -5.44
N GLU A 137 -3.88 -22.57 -5.28
CA GLU A 137 -4.54 -22.47 -3.99
C GLU A 137 -3.93 -23.43 -2.96
N PHE A 138 -3.72 -24.68 -3.36
CA PHE A 138 -3.12 -25.69 -2.48
C PHE A 138 -1.72 -25.27 -2.03
N TYR A 139 -0.86 -24.85 -2.96
CA TYR A 139 0.49 -24.36 -2.63
C TYR A 139 0.46 -23.11 -1.73
N LEU A 140 -0.43 -22.17 -2.02
CA LEU A 140 -0.57 -20.96 -1.21
C LEU A 140 -0.96 -21.27 0.23
N VAL A 141 -1.93 -22.16 0.45
CA VAL A 141 -2.39 -22.52 1.80
C VAL A 141 -1.30 -23.27 2.58
N ASP A 142 -0.53 -24.12 1.90
CA ASP A 142 0.62 -24.84 2.48
C ASP A 142 1.73 -23.87 2.92
N ASP A 143 2.11 -22.91 2.06
CA ASP A 143 3.13 -21.89 2.38
C ASP A 143 2.70 -20.94 3.51
N LEU A 144 1.40 -20.63 3.58
CA LEU A 144 0.79 -19.89 4.68
C LEU A 144 0.65 -20.76 5.95
N GLU A 145 1.00 -22.04 5.91
CA GLU A 145 0.88 -23.01 7.00
C GLU A 145 -0.51 -22.98 7.66
N CYS A 146 -1.55 -22.84 6.83
CA CYS A 146 -2.95 -22.71 7.24
C CYS A 146 -3.28 -21.52 8.18
N ASP A 147 -2.41 -20.52 8.30
CA ASP A 147 -2.64 -19.31 9.10
C ASP A 147 -3.49 -18.26 8.37
N LEU A 148 -4.76 -18.60 8.16
CA LEU A 148 -5.68 -17.81 7.33
C LEU A 148 -6.39 -16.67 8.10
N THR A 149 -6.34 -16.65 9.43
CA THR A 149 -6.97 -15.58 10.23
C THR A 149 -6.08 -14.33 10.30
N ILE A 150 -6.53 -13.23 9.69
CA ILE A 150 -5.83 -11.95 9.68
C ILE A 150 -6.57 -10.92 10.54
N PHE A 151 -5.80 -10.06 11.21
CA PHE A 151 -6.32 -8.94 11.99
C PHE A 151 -6.00 -7.66 11.22
N HIS A 152 -6.98 -6.80 11.03
CA HIS A 152 -6.85 -5.58 10.22
C HIS A 152 -7.00 -4.31 11.05
N PRO A 153 -6.35 -3.19 10.64
CA PRO A 153 -6.41 -1.92 11.39
C PRO A 153 -7.83 -1.30 11.44
N TYR A 154 -8.70 -1.65 10.48
CA TYR A 154 -10.07 -1.10 10.39
C TYR A 154 -10.89 -1.25 11.67
N ARG A 155 -10.76 -2.40 12.36
CA ARG A 155 -11.49 -2.64 13.61
C ARG A 155 -11.05 -1.67 14.70
N THR A 156 -9.74 -1.42 14.82
CA THR A 156 -9.20 -0.47 15.79
C THR A 156 -9.65 0.96 15.47
N LEU A 157 -9.65 1.36 14.19
CA LEU A 157 -10.15 2.67 13.77
C LEU A 157 -11.59 2.89 14.23
N MET A 158 -12.49 1.93 13.95
CA MET A 158 -13.90 2.02 14.35
C MET A 158 -14.11 1.93 15.87
N THR A 159 -13.16 1.36 16.60
CA THR A 159 -13.23 1.30 18.07
C THR A 159 -12.79 2.61 18.72
N LEU A 160 -11.75 3.24 18.18
CA LEU A 160 -11.17 4.47 18.72
C LEU A 160 -11.86 5.74 18.24
N CYS A 161 -12.53 5.71 17.08
CA CYS A 161 -13.15 6.87 16.48
C CYS A 161 -14.65 6.63 16.22
N ARG A 162 -15.46 7.67 16.47
CA ARG A 162 -16.88 7.72 16.12
C ARG A 162 -17.20 8.93 15.25
N LYS A 163 -18.30 8.85 14.51
CA LYS A 163 -18.78 9.94 13.65
C LYS A 163 -19.39 11.05 14.50
N GLU A 164 -18.95 12.29 14.32
CA GLU A 164 -19.54 13.47 14.99
C GLU A 164 -21.07 13.52 14.72
N GLY A 165 -21.87 13.57 15.79
CA GLY A 165 -23.33 13.66 15.70
C GLY A 165 -24.10 12.34 15.59
N THR A 166 -23.44 11.18 15.73
CA THR A 166 -24.14 9.89 15.92
C THR A 166 -24.51 9.72 17.40
N SER A 167 -25.80 9.46 17.69
CA SER A 167 -26.26 9.05 19.03
C SER A 167 -25.75 7.64 19.35
N ASP A 168 -25.50 7.35 20.63
CA ASP A 168 -24.94 6.07 21.14
C ASP A 168 -25.75 4.80 20.78
N ASP A 169 -26.87 4.91 20.04
CA ASP A 169 -27.75 3.81 19.63
C ASP A 169 -27.46 3.25 18.22
N ASP A 170 -26.61 3.89 17.40
CA ASP A 170 -26.21 3.35 16.09
C ASP A 170 -24.95 2.47 16.25
N ASP A 171 -25.11 1.32 16.93
CA ASP A 171 -24.11 0.25 16.93
C ASP A 171 -23.96 -0.27 15.50
N ALA A 172 -23.02 0.33 14.78
CA ALA A 172 -22.60 -0.10 13.47
C ALA A 172 -22.22 -1.58 13.54
N GLU A 173 -22.77 -2.35 12.60
CA GLU A 173 -22.65 -3.79 12.38
C GLU A 173 -21.17 -4.25 12.23
N ALA A 174 -20.39 -4.11 13.29
CA ALA A 174 -19.02 -4.55 13.43
C ALA A 174 -19.08 -5.93 14.08
N GLY A 175 -18.90 -6.96 13.25
CA GLY A 175 -19.00 -8.36 13.60
C GLY A 175 -18.53 -8.70 15.01
N GLU A 176 -19.41 -9.41 15.71
CA GLU A 176 -19.26 -10.14 16.96
C GLU A 176 -17.88 -9.96 17.61
N LEU A 177 -17.82 -9.02 18.56
CA LEU A 177 -16.72 -8.88 19.49
C LEU A 177 -16.54 -10.22 20.18
N GLY A 178 -15.60 -10.99 19.67
CA GLY A 178 -15.32 -12.30 20.20
C GLY A 178 -15.08 -12.23 21.72
N VAL A 179 -15.91 -12.99 22.44
CA VAL A 179 -15.97 -13.06 23.89
C VAL A 179 -14.60 -13.47 24.45
N GLY A 180 -13.82 -12.48 24.84
CA GLY A 180 -12.77 -12.67 25.82
C GLY A 180 -13.44 -12.94 27.17
N ILE A 181 -12.90 -13.90 27.92
CA ILE A 181 -13.27 -14.12 29.32
C ILE A 181 -13.10 -12.77 30.03
N GLU A 182 -14.20 -12.25 30.59
CA GLU A 182 -14.44 -10.92 31.20
C GLU A 182 -15.28 -9.95 30.33
N SER A 183 -16.58 -9.88 30.65
CA SER A 183 -17.56 -8.90 30.18
C SER A 183 -17.19 -7.48 30.63
N GLY A 184 -16.37 -6.80 29.85
CA GLY A 184 -16.14 -5.35 30.00
C GLY A 184 -15.74 -4.70 28.67
N PRO A 185 -16.06 -3.41 28.45
CA PRO A 185 -15.62 -2.69 27.27
C PRO A 185 -14.09 -2.56 27.29
N ARG A 186 -13.41 -3.25 26.38
CA ARG A 186 -11.94 -3.26 26.31
C ARG A 186 -11.45 -1.97 25.66
N TYR A 187 -11.39 -0.92 26.48
CA TYR A 187 -10.85 0.39 26.16
C TYR A 187 -9.32 0.37 26.18
N TRP A 188 -8.66 1.02 25.23
CA TRP A 188 -7.24 1.38 25.34
C TRP A 188 -7.18 2.80 25.92
N GLY A 189 -7.13 2.93 27.24
CA GLY A 189 -7.15 4.22 27.95
C GLY A 189 -7.97 4.15 29.24
N ASN A 190 -7.88 5.17 30.09
CA ASN A 190 -8.45 5.16 31.45
C ASN A 190 -9.99 5.31 31.52
N GLY A 191 -10.72 5.14 30.41
CA GLY A 191 -12.18 5.09 30.39
C GLY A 191 -12.90 6.34 29.90
N ASP A 192 -12.22 7.30 29.25
CA ASP A 192 -12.87 8.50 28.69
C ASP A 192 -12.91 8.52 27.15
N GLY A 193 -14.14 8.44 26.60
CA GLY A 193 -14.62 8.94 25.30
C GLY A 193 -13.91 8.56 23.98
N GLN A 194 -14.63 7.88 23.07
CA GLN A 194 -14.17 7.71 21.67
C GLN A 194 -13.86 9.07 21.02
N LEU A 195 -12.86 9.09 20.13
CA LEU A 195 -12.51 10.28 19.36
C LEU A 195 -13.65 10.63 18.39
N GLU A 196 -14.28 11.79 18.57
CA GLU A 196 -15.33 12.27 17.67
C GLU A 196 -14.66 12.93 16.46
N LEU A 197 -14.80 12.30 15.30
CA LEU A 197 -14.26 12.80 14.06
C LEU A 197 -15.38 13.15 13.10
N GLN A 198 -15.15 14.23 12.34
CA GLN A 198 -15.94 14.52 11.16
C GLN A 198 -15.87 13.34 10.19
N GLU A 199 -16.97 13.09 9.47
CA GLU A 199 -17.06 12.00 8.50
C GLU A 199 -15.91 12.02 7.47
N GLY A 200 -15.54 13.20 6.98
CA GLY A 200 -14.40 13.36 6.08
C GLY A 200 -13.05 12.96 6.69
N ALA A 201 -12.85 13.20 7.99
CA ALA A 201 -11.65 12.77 8.69
C ALA A 201 -11.63 11.25 8.88
N LEU A 202 -12.75 10.65 9.32
CA LEU A 202 -12.85 9.20 9.46
C LEU A 202 -12.61 8.48 8.13
N GLN A 203 -13.17 9.02 7.04
CA GLN A 203 -12.95 8.51 5.69
C GLN A 203 -11.49 8.65 5.24
N MET A 204 -10.85 9.78 5.55
CA MET A 204 -9.41 9.97 5.28
C MET A 204 -8.56 8.95 6.04
N ALA A 205 -8.82 8.71 7.32
CA ALA A 205 -8.12 7.68 8.11
C ALA A 205 -8.31 6.29 7.50
N TRP A 206 -9.52 5.97 7.05
CA TRP A 206 -9.81 4.72 6.35
C TRP A 206 -9.00 4.57 5.05
N PHE A 207 -8.88 5.64 4.26
CA PHE A 207 -8.07 5.63 3.04
C PHE A 207 -6.58 5.49 3.33
N ILE A 208 -6.05 6.18 4.33
CA ILE A 208 -4.64 6.00 4.76
C ILE A 208 -4.39 4.55 5.16
N ILE A 209 -5.30 3.91 5.90
CA ILE A 209 -5.19 2.48 6.23
C ILE A 209 -5.14 1.61 4.95
N ASN A 210 -6.00 1.86 3.98
CA ASN A 210 -5.97 1.13 2.71
C ASN A 210 -4.62 1.29 1.99
N ASP A 211 -4.06 2.49 2.05
CA ASP A 211 -2.79 2.80 1.43
C ASP A 211 -1.61 2.07 2.08
N THR A 212 -1.66 1.84 3.40
CA THR A 212 -0.59 1.11 4.10
C THR A 212 -0.34 -0.30 3.55
N TYR A 213 -1.32 -0.95 2.92
CA TYR A 213 -1.15 -2.26 2.27
C TYR A 213 -0.26 -2.24 1.02
N ARG A 214 0.05 -1.07 0.47
CA ARG A 214 1.06 -0.87 -0.59
C ARG A 214 2.49 -0.92 -0.07
N SER A 215 2.67 -0.87 1.25
CA SER A 215 3.96 -1.03 1.95
C SER A 215 4.00 -2.31 2.79
N GLU A 216 5.18 -2.63 3.32
CA GLU A 216 5.40 -3.80 4.18
C GLU A 216 4.90 -3.63 5.63
N LEU A 217 4.26 -2.50 5.96
CA LEU A 217 3.81 -2.17 7.32
C LEU A 217 2.95 -3.27 7.96
N CYS A 218 2.12 -3.95 7.17
CA CYS A 218 1.25 -5.03 7.67
C CYS A 218 2.00 -6.30 8.11
N LEU A 219 3.27 -6.45 7.74
CA LEU A 219 4.15 -7.52 8.21
C LEU A 219 5.06 -7.09 9.36
N LEU A 220 5.28 -5.78 9.55
CA LEU A 220 6.20 -5.23 10.54
C LEU A 220 5.52 -4.86 11.86
N TYR A 221 4.27 -4.39 11.80
CA TYR A 221 3.62 -3.77 12.95
C TYR A 221 2.25 -4.37 13.23
N PRO A 222 1.87 -4.47 14.52
CA PRO A 222 0.51 -4.79 14.93
C PRO A 222 -0.55 -3.84 14.32
N PRO A 223 -1.73 -4.36 13.93
CA PRO A 223 -2.75 -3.56 13.25
C PRO A 223 -3.25 -2.34 14.02
N HIS A 224 -3.27 -2.40 15.35
CA HIS A 224 -3.70 -1.27 16.18
C HIS A 224 -2.73 -0.09 16.12
N LEU A 225 -1.42 -0.33 16.01
CA LEU A 225 -0.43 0.74 15.87
C LEU A 225 -0.54 1.43 14.50
N ILE A 226 -0.80 0.66 13.44
CA ILE A 226 -1.05 1.18 12.10
C ILE A 226 -2.31 2.07 12.10
N ALA A 227 -3.38 1.64 12.76
CA ALA A 227 -4.60 2.43 12.89
C ALA A 227 -4.35 3.75 13.64
N ILE A 228 -3.65 3.71 14.77
CA ILE A 228 -3.32 4.91 15.56
C ILE A 228 -2.45 5.88 14.76
N ALA A 229 -1.47 5.37 13.99
CA ALA A 229 -0.65 6.20 13.10
C ALA A 229 -1.48 6.83 11.96
N ALA A 230 -2.44 6.09 11.38
CA ALA A 230 -3.35 6.63 10.37
C ALA A 230 -4.28 7.72 10.93
N ILE A 231 -4.80 7.53 12.16
CA ILE A 231 -5.58 8.55 12.87
C ILE A 231 -4.70 9.78 13.13
N TYR A 232 -3.49 9.59 13.64
CA TYR A 232 -2.53 10.67 13.87
C TYR A 232 -2.28 11.50 12.61
N LEU A 233 -1.97 10.86 11.47
CA LEU A 233 -1.77 11.54 10.19
C LEU A 233 -3.03 12.25 9.71
N THR A 234 -4.21 11.66 9.91
CA THR A 234 -5.49 12.29 9.59
C THR A 234 -5.68 13.60 10.36
N LEU A 235 -5.39 13.61 11.66
CA LEU A 235 -5.50 14.82 12.48
C LEU A 235 -4.56 15.93 12.03
N VAL A 236 -3.39 15.56 11.50
CA VAL A 236 -2.38 16.51 11.00
C VAL A 236 -2.72 17.02 9.60
N LEU A 237 -3.27 16.17 8.73
CA LEU A 237 -3.46 16.48 7.30
C LEU A 237 -4.88 16.97 6.97
N HIS A 238 -5.91 16.57 7.73
CA HIS A 238 -7.28 17.00 7.51
C HIS A 238 -7.47 18.44 8.00
N VAL A 239 -7.51 19.39 7.05
CA VAL A 239 -7.50 20.84 7.30
C VAL A 239 -8.56 21.29 8.32
N PRO A 240 -9.85 20.89 8.24
CA PRO A 240 -10.86 21.28 9.22
C PRO A 240 -10.56 20.79 10.65
N THR A 241 -10.05 19.57 10.78
CA THR A 241 -9.71 18.99 12.09
C THR A 241 -8.47 19.65 12.67
N ARG A 242 -7.45 19.88 11.83
CA ARG A 242 -6.24 20.61 12.22
C ARG A 242 -6.55 22.02 12.72
N ALA A 243 -7.44 22.75 12.04
CA ALA A 243 -7.84 24.09 12.46
C ALA A 243 -8.51 24.07 13.85
N THR A 244 -9.30 23.04 14.14
CA THR A 244 -9.93 22.84 15.46
C THR A 244 -8.88 22.58 16.55
N ILE A 245 -7.90 21.71 16.28
CA ILE A 245 -6.78 21.43 17.21
C ILE A 245 -5.94 22.69 17.46
N GLN A 246 -5.62 23.45 16.42
CA GLN A 246 -4.84 24.68 16.56
C GLN A 246 -5.57 25.73 17.39
N ALA A 247 -6.88 25.89 17.18
CA ALA A 247 -7.71 26.78 17.98
C ALA A 247 -7.75 26.38 19.47
N GLN A 248 -7.73 25.07 19.77
CA GLN A 248 -7.63 24.56 21.15
C GLN A 248 -6.25 24.84 21.77
N SER A 249 -5.17 24.60 21.03
CA SER A 249 -3.80 24.82 21.53
C SER A 249 -3.46 26.30 21.76
N GLN A 250 -4.14 27.22 21.08
CA GLN A 250 -3.99 28.67 21.29
C GLN A 250 -4.86 29.20 22.44
N ALA A 251 -5.74 28.36 22.98
CA ALA A 251 -6.57 28.68 24.14
C ALA A 251 -5.93 28.11 25.42
N GLU A 252 -4.89 28.77 25.94
CA GLU A 252 -4.30 28.47 27.27
C GLU A 252 -4.09 29.77 28.07
N PRO A 253 -4.01 29.68 29.41
CA PRO A 253 -5.10 29.71 30.37
C PRO A 253 -5.43 31.15 30.83
N GLU A 254 -6.70 31.46 31.10
CA GLU A 254 -7.02 32.67 31.87
C GLU A 254 -6.35 32.58 33.25
N THR A 255 -5.36 33.43 33.48
CA THR A 255 -4.79 33.71 34.80
C THR A 255 -5.92 33.89 35.82
N PRO A 256 -5.87 33.27 37.02
CA PRO A 256 -6.89 33.47 38.03
C PRO A 256 -6.72 34.87 38.60
N THR A 257 -7.35 35.87 37.98
CA THR A 257 -7.49 37.18 38.61
C THR A 257 -8.45 37.01 39.78
N LEU A 258 -7.90 37.05 40.98
CA LEU A 258 -8.62 37.20 42.23
C LEU A 258 -9.41 38.51 42.20
N GLN A 259 -10.62 38.49 41.66
CA GLN A 259 -11.60 39.55 41.87
C GLN A 259 -12.56 39.11 42.98
N PRO A 260 -12.71 39.89 44.06
CA PRO A 260 -13.57 39.50 45.17
C PRO A 260 -15.04 39.52 44.73
N ARG A 261 -15.70 38.37 44.84
CA ARG A 261 -17.16 38.22 44.73
C ARG A 261 -17.85 39.23 45.66
N ARG A 262 -18.36 40.32 45.10
CA ARG A 262 -19.33 41.18 45.78
C ARG A 262 -20.66 40.42 45.89
N ARG A 263 -20.91 39.94 47.11
CA ARG A 263 -22.20 39.45 47.60
C ARG A 263 -23.18 40.62 47.57
N SER A 264 -24.20 40.58 46.72
CA SER A 264 -25.40 41.38 46.90
C SER A 264 -26.64 40.54 46.67
N SER A 265 -27.55 40.69 47.62
CA SER A 265 -28.77 39.93 47.81
C SER A 265 -29.95 40.55 47.06
N ARG A 266 -30.88 39.68 46.63
CA ARG A 266 -32.31 39.92 46.38
C ARG A 266 -32.68 40.77 45.16
N GLN A 267 -33.21 40.11 44.14
CA GLN A 267 -34.57 40.36 43.64
C GLN A 267 -35.05 39.22 42.73
N ALA A 268 -36.25 38.74 43.03
CA ALA A 268 -37.00 37.80 42.21
C ALA A 268 -37.89 38.59 41.25
N SER A 269 -37.92 38.19 39.98
CA SER A 269 -39.07 38.41 39.10
C SER A 269 -39.00 37.47 37.90
N ASN A 270 -40.10 36.75 37.69
CA ASN A 270 -40.40 35.89 36.58
C ASN A 270 -40.05 36.52 35.22
N ALA A 271 -39.28 35.79 34.41
CA ALA A 271 -39.34 35.85 32.97
C ALA A 271 -39.00 34.45 32.43
N SER A 272 -39.96 33.86 31.72
CA SER A 272 -39.82 32.65 30.93
C SER A 272 -38.72 32.86 29.88
N ALA A 273 -37.52 32.34 30.16
CA ALA A 273 -36.44 32.26 29.19
C ALA A 273 -36.64 30.98 28.34
N PRO A 274 -36.49 31.06 27.01
CA PRO A 274 -36.48 29.86 26.18
C PRO A 274 -35.26 29.03 26.59
N SER A 275 -35.47 27.73 26.80
CA SER A 275 -34.41 26.75 26.96
C SER A 275 -33.58 26.73 25.68
N ASN A 276 -32.55 27.56 25.63
CA ASN A 276 -31.45 27.40 24.70
C ASN A 276 -30.76 26.10 25.10
N ILE A 277 -31.18 25.02 24.43
CA ILE A 277 -30.41 23.78 24.27
C ILE A 277 -29.19 24.19 23.43
N ASN A 278 -28.29 24.97 24.01
CA ASN A 278 -26.93 25.07 23.51
C ASN A 278 -26.33 23.70 23.79
N GLN A 279 -26.39 22.83 22.77
CA GLN A 279 -25.52 21.67 22.68
C GLN A 279 -24.13 22.13 23.07
N LYS A 280 -23.71 21.71 24.25
CA LYS A 280 -22.39 21.98 24.79
C LYS A 280 -21.46 21.15 23.90
N LYS A 281 -20.99 21.73 22.81
CA LYS A 281 -19.99 21.10 21.94
C LYS A 281 -18.84 20.74 22.88
N SER A 282 -18.66 19.45 23.13
CA SER A 282 -17.60 18.99 24.01
C SER A 282 -16.31 19.43 23.34
N ASN A 283 -15.55 20.31 24.00
CA ASN A 283 -14.21 20.61 23.53
C ASN A 283 -13.39 19.34 23.79
N GLN A 284 -13.39 18.43 22.82
CA GLN A 284 -12.66 17.18 22.92
C GLN A 284 -11.17 17.46 22.99
N ASP A 285 -10.51 16.96 24.03
CA ASP A 285 -9.06 17.06 24.18
C ASP A 285 -8.39 15.95 23.37
N ILE A 286 -8.02 16.28 22.13
CA ILE A 286 -7.39 15.34 21.19
C ILE A 286 -5.96 14.99 21.64
N ILE A 287 -5.26 15.95 22.24
CA ILE A 287 -3.87 15.75 22.70
C ILE A 287 -3.88 14.87 23.96
N GLY A 288 -4.78 15.15 24.90
CA GLY A 288 -5.05 14.32 26.07
C GLY A 288 -5.43 12.89 25.67
N PHE A 289 -6.33 12.73 24.70
CA PHE A 289 -6.71 11.40 24.18
C PHE A 289 -5.49 10.58 23.74
N PHE A 290 -4.59 11.15 22.93
CA PHE A 290 -3.36 10.44 22.54
C PHE A 290 -2.44 10.20 23.73
N ALA A 291 -2.28 11.16 24.64
CA ALA A 291 -1.44 10.99 25.83
C ALA A 291 -1.95 9.88 26.78
N GLU A 292 -3.25 9.61 26.77
CA GLU A 292 -3.89 8.54 27.53
C GLU A 292 -3.76 7.16 26.87
N LEU A 293 -3.46 7.09 25.57
CA LEU A 293 -3.22 5.82 24.90
C LEU A 293 -1.94 5.18 25.48
N ASN A 294 -2.08 3.97 26.02
CA ASN A 294 -0.96 3.18 26.50
C ASN A 294 -0.16 2.53 25.34
N VAL A 295 0.42 3.37 24.49
CA VAL A 295 1.22 2.97 23.31
C VAL A 295 2.47 3.83 23.19
N SER A 296 3.52 3.29 22.56
CA SER A 296 4.77 4.02 22.37
C SER A 296 4.62 5.07 21.26
N MET A 297 4.56 6.35 21.63
CA MET A 297 4.50 7.45 20.67
C MET A 297 5.69 7.53 19.70
N PRO A 298 6.95 7.27 20.11
CA PRO A 298 8.06 7.18 19.16
C PRO A 298 7.86 6.11 18.09
N LEU A 299 7.23 4.99 18.45
CA LEU A 299 6.89 3.93 17.50
C LEU A 299 5.78 4.38 16.54
N ILE A 300 4.74 5.05 17.04
CA ILE A 300 3.69 5.65 16.20
C ILE A 300 4.29 6.66 15.21
N ALA A 301 5.22 7.52 15.65
CA ALA A 301 5.91 8.46 14.79
C ALA A 301 6.75 7.76 13.71
N THR A 302 7.39 6.63 14.04
CA THR A 302 8.13 5.81 13.07
C THR A 302 7.20 5.25 11.99
N ILE A 303 6.04 4.70 12.38
CA ILE A 303 5.04 4.18 11.44
C ILE A 303 4.48 5.32 10.57
N ALA A 304 4.18 6.48 11.16
CA ALA A 304 3.72 7.65 10.43
C ALA A 304 4.75 8.12 9.38
N GLN A 305 6.03 8.13 9.74
CA GLN A 305 7.12 8.46 8.82
C GLN A 305 7.21 7.46 7.65
N GLU A 306 7.00 6.16 7.90
CA GLU A 306 6.95 5.16 6.85
C GLU A 306 5.77 5.36 5.90
N ILE A 307 4.58 5.71 6.43
CA ILE A 307 3.42 6.07 5.60
C ILE A 307 3.73 7.30 4.74
N ILE A 308 4.39 8.32 5.28
CA ILE A 308 4.83 9.50 4.50
C ILE A 308 5.84 9.09 3.43
N SER A 309 6.80 8.23 3.74
CA SER A 309 7.78 7.73 2.77
C SER A 309 7.15 6.94 1.63
N LEU A 310 6.09 6.17 1.92
CA LEU A 310 5.27 5.50 0.92
C LEU A 310 4.63 6.52 -0.03
N TYR A 311 4.08 7.62 0.49
CA TYR A 311 3.47 8.65 -0.36
C TYR A 311 4.51 9.36 -1.23
N ALA A 312 5.73 9.60 -0.73
CA ALA A 312 6.82 10.14 -1.54
C ALA A 312 7.22 9.21 -2.69
N LEU A 313 7.29 7.89 -2.43
CA LEU A 313 7.54 6.88 -3.45
C LEU A 313 6.39 6.80 -4.46
N TRP A 314 5.15 6.80 -3.97
CA TRP A 314 3.96 6.68 -4.82
C TRP A 314 3.78 7.89 -5.73
N ASP A 315 4.21 9.09 -5.34
CA ASP A 315 4.13 10.27 -6.23
C ASP A 315 4.90 10.07 -7.55
N ARG A 316 6.02 9.34 -7.50
CA ARG A 316 6.82 8.94 -8.68
C ARG A 316 6.20 7.80 -9.49
N TYR A 317 5.20 7.11 -8.97
CA TYR A 317 4.51 6.02 -9.64
C TYR A 317 3.23 6.51 -10.34
N LYS A 318 3.17 6.43 -11.67
CA LYS A 318 2.00 6.84 -12.45
C LYS A 318 1.33 5.62 -13.08
N GLU A 319 0.05 5.43 -12.75
CA GLU A 319 -0.74 4.28 -13.21
C GLU A 319 -1.17 4.40 -14.69
N ASP A 320 -1.20 5.64 -15.22
CA ASP A 320 -1.56 5.99 -16.59
C ASP A 320 -0.32 6.10 -17.49
N GLY A 321 0.22 4.96 -17.91
CA GLY A 321 1.26 4.92 -18.93
C GLY A 321 0.64 4.76 -20.31
N ASN A 322 0.43 5.85 -21.05
CA ASN A 322 0.19 5.75 -22.50
C ASN A 322 1.44 5.10 -23.13
N VAL A 323 1.26 4.03 -23.92
CA VAL A 323 2.34 3.14 -24.41
C VAL A 323 3.45 3.86 -25.20
N GLU A 324 3.18 5.07 -25.70
CA GLU A 324 4.14 5.90 -26.44
C GLU A 324 5.24 6.50 -25.55
N THR A 325 4.93 6.86 -24.30
CA THR A 325 5.91 7.49 -23.38
C THR A 325 6.94 6.48 -22.85
N ALA A 326 6.55 5.21 -22.71
CA ALA A 326 7.42 4.12 -22.26
C ALA A 326 8.43 3.65 -23.32
N LYS A 327 8.16 3.89 -24.62
CA LYS A 327 9.09 3.56 -25.71
C LYS A 327 10.25 4.57 -25.83
N ASN A 328 10.04 5.80 -25.36
CA ASN A 328 11.03 6.87 -25.41
C ASN A 328 11.95 6.92 -24.18
N SER A 329 11.65 6.16 -23.13
CA SER A 329 12.37 6.18 -21.84
C SER A 329 13.49 5.12 -21.72
N PHE A 330 13.77 4.36 -22.79
CA PHE A 330 14.94 3.47 -22.84
C PHE A 330 16.05 4.08 -23.70
N PRO A 331 17.27 4.32 -23.18
CA PRO A 331 18.41 4.62 -24.02
C PRO A 331 18.81 3.36 -24.80
N ALA A 332 18.70 3.42 -26.12
CA ALA A 332 19.24 2.41 -27.01
C ALA A 332 20.78 2.39 -26.92
N GLN A 333 21.34 1.58 -26.02
CA GLN A 333 22.78 1.32 -26.00
C GLN A 333 23.15 0.32 -27.10
N THR A 334 23.55 0.91 -28.23
CA THR A 334 24.75 0.59 -29.03
C THR A 334 25.30 -0.84 -28.96
N ALA A 335 25.17 -1.53 -30.09
CA ALA A 335 25.88 -2.76 -30.43
C ALA A 335 27.40 -2.61 -30.31
N SER A 336 28.05 -3.64 -29.76
CA SER A 336 29.50 -3.76 -29.63
C SER A 336 30.17 -4.15 -30.97
N PRO A 337 31.30 -3.53 -31.37
CA PRO A 337 31.92 -3.75 -32.67
C PRO A 337 33.04 -4.81 -32.61
N TYR A 338 32.77 -6.05 -33.04
CA TYR A 338 33.81 -6.99 -33.47
C TYR A 338 33.26 -8.00 -34.48
N THR A 339 33.37 -7.72 -35.78
CA THR A 339 33.83 -8.69 -36.81
C THR A 339 33.95 -8.02 -38.19
N PRO A 340 34.93 -8.41 -39.04
CA PRO A 340 35.26 -7.70 -40.27
C PRO A 340 34.63 -8.29 -41.54
N GLY A 341 34.36 -7.40 -42.50
CA GLY A 341 34.51 -7.66 -43.94
C GLY A 341 33.31 -8.25 -44.67
N THR A 342 32.68 -7.46 -45.54
CA THR A 342 32.76 -7.61 -47.02
C THR A 342 31.73 -6.72 -47.74
N GLY A 343 32.17 -6.06 -48.83
CA GLY A 343 31.36 -6.00 -50.06
C GLY A 343 30.41 -4.81 -50.31
N SER A 344 30.96 -3.68 -50.76
CA SER A 344 30.67 -3.05 -52.07
C SER A 344 29.23 -2.70 -52.50
N LYS A 345 28.97 -1.38 -52.65
CA LYS A 345 28.43 -0.62 -53.83
C LYS A 345 27.58 0.56 -53.36
N ARG A 346 28.07 1.79 -53.54
CA ARG A 346 27.83 2.73 -54.67
C ARG A 346 26.38 3.22 -54.77
N THR A 347 26.25 4.55 -54.68
CA THR A 347 25.55 5.54 -55.55
C THR A 347 24.86 6.57 -54.65
N LEU A 348 24.79 7.88 -54.91
CA LEU A 348 25.43 8.87 -55.78
C LEU A 348 24.61 10.15 -55.50
N SER A 349 25.24 11.33 -55.64
CA SER A 349 24.63 12.65 -55.89
C SER A 349 23.79 13.28 -54.76
N GLY A 350 23.94 14.57 -54.44
CA GLY A 350 24.80 15.56 -55.05
C GLY A 350 24.68 16.95 -54.41
N THR A 351 25.75 17.70 -54.66
CA THR A 351 25.76 19.13 -55.03
C THR A 351 25.28 20.19 -54.02
N SER A 352 26.28 20.85 -53.41
CA SER A 352 26.77 22.19 -53.81
C SER A 352 26.47 23.40 -52.92
N ARG A 353 27.61 23.98 -52.44
CA ARG A 353 28.03 25.41 -52.49
C ARG A 353 27.25 26.42 -51.63
N SER A 354 27.84 27.47 -51.07
CA SER A 354 29.23 27.95 -50.87
C SER A 354 29.17 29.29 -50.11
N GLY A 355 30.23 29.62 -49.35
CA GLY A 355 30.65 30.99 -49.00
C GLY A 355 29.88 31.64 -47.83
N SER A 356 30.46 32.47 -46.96
CA SER A 356 31.73 33.20 -46.98
C SER A 356 32.09 33.63 -45.56
N LEU A 357 33.35 34.04 -45.36
CA LEU A 357 33.98 34.51 -44.14
C LEU A 357 33.44 35.89 -43.67
N ASN A 358 33.41 36.16 -42.36
CA ASN A 358 34.45 36.91 -41.62
C ASN A 358 33.93 37.63 -40.35
N SER A 359 34.81 37.68 -39.33
CA SER A 359 34.96 38.69 -38.26
C SER A 359 33.94 38.79 -37.10
N GLY A 360 34.48 38.93 -35.89
CA GLY A 360 33.84 39.70 -34.81
C GLY A 360 33.86 39.05 -33.44
N SER A 361 34.90 39.33 -32.66
CA SER A 361 34.93 39.13 -31.21
C SER A 361 33.87 39.98 -30.50
N GLY A 362 33.11 39.37 -29.58
CA GLY A 362 32.23 40.09 -28.65
C GLY A 362 31.56 39.09 -27.74
N GLY A 363 31.88 39.14 -26.45
CA GLY A 363 31.28 38.26 -25.45
C GLY A 363 29.81 38.57 -25.25
N GLU A 364 29.02 37.53 -25.09
CA GLU A 364 27.74 37.48 -24.39
C GLU A 364 27.36 35.99 -24.34
N THR A 365 27.41 35.39 -23.16
CA THR A 365 26.84 34.06 -22.90
C THR A 365 25.32 34.20 -22.84
N PRO A 366 24.54 33.60 -23.75
CA PRO A 366 23.11 33.47 -23.57
C PRO A 366 22.83 32.20 -22.78
N ILE A 367 22.01 32.39 -21.75
CA ILE A 367 21.24 31.37 -21.05
C ILE A 367 20.55 30.48 -22.09
N GLU A 368 20.87 29.18 -22.10
CA GLU A 368 20.07 28.17 -22.79
C GLU A 368 19.77 27.02 -21.84
N GLY A 369 18.46 26.82 -21.64
CA GLY A 369 17.85 25.52 -21.41
C GLY A 369 18.15 24.88 -20.08
N GLY A 370 17.25 25.06 -19.11
CA GLY A 370 17.04 24.03 -18.11
C GLY A 370 16.80 22.71 -18.85
N GLU A 371 17.69 21.75 -18.63
CA GLU A 371 17.32 20.35 -18.75
C GLU A 371 16.23 20.15 -17.70
N ASP A 372 14.98 20.19 -18.15
CA ASP A 372 13.87 19.65 -17.40
C ASP A 372 14.31 18.25 -16.98
N ASN A 373 14.57 18.08 -15.68
CA ASN A 373 14.61 16.76 -15.07
C ASN A 373 13.24 16.15 -15.40
N GLU A 374 13.17 15.32 -16.44
CA GLU A 374 12.08 14.36 -16.59
C GLU A 374 12.15 13.50 -15.33
N ASP A 375 11.35 13.89 -14.33
CA ASP A 375 11.22 13.17 -13.08
C ASP A 375 11.06 11.68 -13.42
N ASN A 376 11.82 10.86 -12.71
CA ASN A 376 12.02 9.43 -12.96
C ASN A 376 10.70 8.66 -12.70
N VAL A 377 9.72 8.82 -13.60
CA VAL A 377 8.35 8.31 -13.47
C VAL A 377 8.31 6.82 -13.77
N VAL A 378 7.83 6.05 -12.80
CA VAL A 378 7.69 4.59 -12.92
C VAL A 378 6.26 4.24 -13.30
N THR A 379 6.09 3.41 -14.32
CA THR A 379 4.79 2.98 -14.85
C THR A 379 4.59 1.46 -14.73
N PRO A 380 3.33 0.97 -14.71
CA PRO A 380 3.03 -0.47 -14.79
C PRO A 380 3.77 -1.21 -15.92
N ALA A 381 3.90 -0.58 -17.09
CA ALA A 381 4.57 -1.17 -18.25
C ALA A 381 6.07 -1.43 -18.00
N ILE A 382 6.74 -0.47 -17.36
CA ILE A 382 8.16 -0.61 -16.97
C ILE A 382 8.32 -1.76 -15.97
N LEU A 383 7.45 -1.81 -14.95
CA LEU A 383 7.50 -2.87 -13.94
C LEU A 383 7.19 -4.26 -14.51
N MET A 384 6.29 -4.35 -15.48
CA MET A 384 6.03 -5.60 -16.20
C MET A 384 7.22 -6.04 -17.04
N ALA A 385 7.87 -5.11 -17.76
CA ALA A 385 9.08 -5.42 -18.52
C ALA A 385 10.22 -5.85 -17.60
N LEU A 386 10.38 -5.19 -16.45
CA LEU A 386 11.35 -5.56 -15.42
C LEU A 386 11.08 -6.97 -14.90
N LEU A 387 9.85 -7.28 -14.49
CA LEU A 387 9.48 -8.60 -13.98
C LEU A 387 9.77 -9.71 -15.00
N MET A 388 9.48 -9.47 -16.29
CA MET A 388 9.81 -10.41 -17.36
C MET A 388 11.33 -10.60 -17.51
N LYS A 389 12.10 -9.51 -17.52
CA LYS A 389 13.57 -9.54 -17.60
C LYS A 389 14.18 -10.30 -16.41
N MET A 390 13.69 -10.05 -15.20
CA MET A 390 14.14 -10.75 -13.98
C MET A 390 13.94 -12.27 -14.11
N LYS A 391 12.77 -12.68 -14.59
CA LYS A 391 12.43 -14.09 -14.80
C LYS A 391 13.27 -14.75 -15.90
N GLU A 392 13.49 -14.06 -17.01
CA GLU A 392 14.33 -14.54 -18.12
C GLU A 392 15.78 -14.72 -17.67
N ASN A 393 16.35 -13.74 -16.98
CA ASN A 393 17.72 -13.81 -16.45
C ASN A 393 17.88 -14.98 -15.49
N ARG A 394 16.92 -15.18 -14.58
CA ARG A 394 16.93 -16.32 -13.66
C ARG A 394 16.84 -17.65 -14.40
N ALA A 395 15.95 -17.76 -15.40
CA ALA A 395 15.85 -18.97 -16.21
C ALA A 395 17.16 -19.26 -16.97
N ALA A 396 17.85 -18.23 -17.46
CA ALA A 396 19.15 -18.36 -18.12
C ALA A 396 20.23 -18.86 -17.16
N ASP A 397 20.28 -18.35 -15.92
CA ASP A 397 21.21 -18.80 -14.88
C ASP A 397 20.99 -20.26 -14.48
N VAL A 398 19.73 -20.68 -14.35
CA VAL A 398 19.38 -22.08 -14.04
C VAL A 398 19.75 -23.01 -15.20
N ALA A 399 19.60 -22.55 -16.44
CA ALA A 399 19.99 -23.31 -17.63
C ALA A 399 21.52 -23.39 -17.82
N HIS A 400 22.26 -22.35 -17.43
CA HIS A 400 23.72 -22.26 -17.57
C HIS A 400 24.41 -21.92 -16.25
N PRO A 401 24.38 -22.82 -15.25
CA PRO A 401 25.01 -22.55 -13.97
C PRO A 401 26.53 -22.40 -14.16
N ALA A 402 27.12 -21.39 -13.52
CA ALA A 402 28.56 -21.08 -13.57
C ALA A 402 29.47 -22.26 -13.17
N SER A 403 28.92 -23.30 -12.52
CA SER A 403 29.59 -24.54 -12.13
C SER A 403 29.58 -25.65 -13.19
N GLY A 404 28.93 -25.44 -14.35
CA GLY A 404 28.91 -26.40 -15.46
C GLY A 404 28.10 -27.68 -15.20
N ARG A 405 27.33 -27.76 -14.10
CA ARG A 405 26.39 -28.85 -13.83
C ARG A 405 24.98 -28.28 -13.63
N PRO A 406 24.00 -28.65 -14.47
CA PRO A 406 22.62 -28.21 -14.27
C PRO A 406 22.15 -28.64 -12.88
N VAL A 407 21.69 -27.68 -12.08
CA VAL A 407 21.05 -27.96 -10.79
C VAL A 407 19.74 -28.68 -11.12
N ALA A 408 19.50 -29.83 -10.50
CA ALA A 408 18.27 -30.58 -10.71
C ALA A 408 17.08 -29.71 -10.28
N VAL A 409 16.36 -29.17 -11.26
CA VAL A 409 15.14 -28.39 -11.06
C VAL A 409 14.15 -29.24 -10.29
N ASN A 410 13.53 -28.66 -9.27
CA ASN A 410 12.42 -29.27 -8.57
C ASN A 410 11.23 -29.30 -9.56
N LYS A 411 11.10 -30.38 -10.33
CA LYS A 411 10.20 -30.57 -11.49
C LYS A 411 8.70 -30.42 -11.20
N MET A 412 8.29 -30.00 -10.01
CA MET A 412 6.89 -29.83 -9.62
C MET A 412 6.32 -28.45 -9.96
N LEU A 413 7.10 -27.36 -9.89
CA LEU A 413 6.62 -26.02 -10.28
C LEU A 413 6.60 -25.80 -11.81
N GLU A 414 7.55 -26.36 -12.55
CA GLU A 414 7.63 -26.21 -14.02
C GLU A 414 6.49 -26.90 -14.78
N ARG A 415 5.86 -27.95 -14.22
CA ARG A 415 4.72 -28.63 -14.86
C ARG A 415 3.52 -27.70 -15.07
N THR A 416 3.49 -26.57 -14.37
CA THR A 416 2.50 -25.52 -14.52
C THR A 416 2.82 -24.55 -15.65
N GLN A 417 4.09 -24.40 -16.03
CA GLN A 417 4.54 -23.44 -17.05
C GLN A 417 4.82 -24.07 -18.42
N LEU A 418 5.16 -25.37 -18.49
CA LEU A 418 5.51 -26.04 -19.75
C LEU A 418 4.33 -26.69 -20.50
N SER A 419 3.11 -26.54 -19.99
CA SER A 419 1.88 -27.05 -20.64
C SER A 419 1.07 -25.90 -21.23
N GLY A 420 1.70 -25.16 -22.14
CA GLY A 420 1.06 -24.12 -22.96
C GLY A 420 0.46 -24.68 -24.24
#